data_AF-W1NUT1-F1
#
_entry.id   AF-W1NUT1-F1
#
_cell.length_a   1.000
_cell.length_b   1.000
_cell.length_c   1.000
_cell.angle_alpha   90.00
_cell.angle_beta   90.00
_cell.angle_gamma   90.00
#
_symmetry.space_group_name_H-M   'P 1'
#
loop_
_entity.id
_entity.type
_entity.pdbx_description
1 polymer ?
#
loop_
_entity_poly.entity_id
_entity_poly.type
_entity_poly.pdbx_seq_one_letter_code
_entity_poly.pdbx_strand_id
1 'polypeptide(L)'
;MVRLSSLYNVKAHAGESGQTGVWVGSRKIGAIGMRISSGITSQGLAFNIDPDLSFFKHIVPCGITDKGVTSLGMEAEMELPEDEVIHEQLVSCFTQLFGYEHVVWKDREFFSLELSY
;
A
#
# COMPACT_ATOMS: atom_id res chain seq x y z
N MET A 1 1.91 4.85 2.34
CA MET A 1 2.10 4.97 0.87
C MET A 1 2.77 6.28 0.49
N VAL A 2 2.09 7.45 0.41
CA VAL A 2 2.76 8.72 0.02
C VAL A 2 4.01 9.05 0.85
N ARG A 3 3.90 8.99 2.19
CA ARG A 3 5.06 9.20 3.09
C ARG A 3 6.18 8.19 2.85
N LEU A 4 5.84 6.91 2.70
CA LEU A 4 6.82 5.85 2.43
C LEU A 4 7.53 6.10 1.09
N SER A 5 6.78 6.36 0.01
CA SER A 5 7.35 6.70 -1.30
C SER A 5 8.35 7.87 -1.22
N SER A 6 8.09 8.85 -0.35
CA SER A 6 8.98 10.00 -0.15
C SER A 6 10.34 9.60 0.47
N LEU A 7 10.42 8.51 1.23
CA LEU A 7 11.69 7.98 1.76
C LEU A 7 12.64 7.53 0.64
N TYR A 8 12.08 7.19 -0.52
CA TYR A 8 12.79 6.72 -1.71
C TYR A 8 12.83 7.78 -2.82
N ASN A 9 12.61 9.06 -2.49
CA ASN A 9 12.52 10.18 -3.43
C ASN A 9 11.44 10.06 -4.51
N VAL A 10 10.46 9.16 -4.33
CA VAL A 10 9.35 8.98 -5.25
C VAL A 10 8.24 9.98 -4.94
N LYS A 11 7.96 10.87 -5.91
CA LYS A 11 6.93 11.92 -5.82
C LYS A 11 5.52 11.36 -6.02
N ALA A 12 5.03 10.65 -5.00
CA ALA A 12 3.68 10.11 -4.97
C ALA A 12 2.67 11.13 -4.43
N HIS A 13 1.42 11.04 -4.88
CA HIS A 13 0.31 11.87 -4.40
C HIS A 13 -0.99 11.06 -4.29
N ALA A 14 -1.94 11.57 -3.52
CA ALA A 14 -3.31 11.04 -3.55
C ALA A 14 -3.92 11.30 -4.93
N GLY A 15 -4.74 10.37 -5.40
CA GLY A 15 -5.43 10.57 -6.68
C GLY A 15 -6.48 11.67 -6.62
N GLU A 16 -6.80 12.19 -7.78
CA GLU A 16 -7.80 13.23 -7.97
C GLU A 16 -9.24 12.67 -7.88
N SER A 17 -10.24 13.50 -8.12
CA SER A 17 -11.64 13.07 -8.19
C SER A 17 -11.81 11.87 -9.14
N GLY A 18 -12.42 10.80 -8.65
CA GLY A 18 -12.61 9.53 -9.40
C GLY A 18 -11.39 8.61 -9.43
N GLN A 19 -10.25 9.00 -8.86
CA GLN A 19 -9.00 8.24 -8.88
C GLN A 19 -8.61 7.79 -7.48
N THR A 20 -9.23 6.73 -6.97
CA THR A 20 -8.86 6.20 -5.65
C THR A 20 -7.41 5.71 -5.63
N GLY A 21 -6.78 5.74 -4.46
CA GLY A 21 -5.41 5.24 -4.26
C GLY A 21 -4.33 6.31 -4.37
N VAL A 22 -3.11 5.85 -4.62
CA VAL A 22 -1.88 6.66 -4.65
C VAL A 22 -1.23 6.53 -6.02
N TRP A 23 -0.68 7.65 -6.51
CA TRP A 23 -0.26 7.83 -7.90
C TRP A 23 1.10 8.52 -7.99
N VAL A 24 1.85 8.21 -9.04
CA VAL A 24 3.07 8.91 -9.47
C VAL A 24 2.82 9.44 -10.88
N GLY A 25 2.61 10.75 -10.99
CA GLY A 25 2.08 11.35 -12.22
C GLY A 25 0.73 10.72 -12.59
N SER A 26 0.64 10.14 -13.79
CA SER A 26 -0.58 9.44 -14.25
C SER A 26 -0.60 7.93 -13.98
N ARG A 27 0.38 7.38 -13.25
CA ARG A 27 0.49 5.94 -12.98
C ARG A 27 0.11 5.60 -11.54
N LYS A 28 -0.73 4.60 -11.33
CA LYS A 28 -1.13 4.15 -9.99
C LYS A 28 -0.03 3.28 -9.37
N ILE A 29 0.46 3.67 -8.20
CA ILE A 29 1.44 2.92 -7.41
C ILE A 29 0.80 2.14 -6.25
N GLY A 30 -0.39 2.55 -5.82
CA GLY A 30 -1.11 1.85 -4.75
C GLY A 30 -2.63 2.00 -4.85
N ALA A 31 -3.34 0.92 -4.55
CA ALA A 31 -4.79 0.88 -4.47
C ALA A 31 -5.25 0.94 -3.01
N ILE A 32 -6.42 1.54 -2.79
CA ILE A 32 -7.12 1.54 -1.50
C ILE A 32 -8.53 1.05 -1.75
N GLY A 33 -8.92 0.01 -1.03
CA GLY A 33 -10.27 -0.54 -1.02
C GLY A 33 -10.69 -0.73 0.43
N MET A 34 -11.74 -0.04 0.86
CA MET A 34 -12.20 -0.11 2.24
C MET A 34 -13.67 -0.48 2.28
N ARG A 35 -14.01 -1.38 3.19
CA ARG A 35 -15.40 -1.65 3.57
C ARG A 35 -15.56 -1.33 5.04
N ILE A 36 -16.61 -0.58 5.38
CA ILE A 36 -17.00 -0.31 6.76
C ILE A 36 -18.29 -1.08 7.06
N SER A 37 -18.27 -1.86 8.13
CA SER A 37 -19.45 -2.57 8.63
C SER A 37 -19.46 -2.50 10.14
N SER A 38 -20.57 -2.07 10.73
CA SER A 38 -20.72 -1.94 12.19
C SER A 38 -19.60 -1.12 12.85
N GLY A 39 -19.12 -0.07 12.19
CA GLY A 39 -18.03 0.77 12.68
C GLY A 39 -16.62 0.18 12.53
N ILE A 40 -16.48 -1.00 11.95
CA ILE A 40 -15.20 -1.69 11.75
C ILE A 40 -14.80 -1.65 10.27
N THR A 41 -13.57 -1.21 10.00
CA THR A 41 -12.97 -1.22 8.65
C THR A 41 -12.40 -2.60 8.31
N SER A 42 -12.59 -3.05 7.08
CA SER A 42 -12.03 -4.28 6.51
C SER A 42 -11.51 -4.04 5.10
N GLN A 43 -10.80 -5.03 4.52
CA GLN A 43 -9.95 -4.92 3.31
C GLN A 43 -8.67 -4.13 3.62
N GLY A 44 -8.38 -3.03 2.92
CA GLY A 44 -7.23 -2.18 3.22
C GLY A 44 -6.61 -1.54 1.98
N LEU A 45 -5.32 -1.77 1.81
CA LEU A 45 -4.52 -1.19 0.75
C LEU A 45 -3.68 -2.26 0.07
N ALA A 46 -3.33 -2.01 -1.20
CA ALA A 46 -2.34 -2.77 -1.93
C ALA A 46 -1.31 -1.76 -2.46
N PHE A 47 -0.05 -1.92 -2.10
CA PHE A 47 1.02 -1.02 -2.50
C PHE A 47 2.02 -1.79 -3.33
N ASN A 48 2.23 -1.36 -4.57
CA ASN A 48 3.12 -2.05 -5.50
C ASN A 48 4.57 -1.75 -5.11
N ILE A 49 5.21 -2.64 -4.36
CA ILE A 49 6.64 -2.54 -4.03
C ILE A 49 7.46 -2.95 -5.26
N ASP A 50 7.46 -4.24 -5.60
CA ASP A 50 8.05 -4.73 -6.85
C ASP A 50 7.29 -5.93 -7.46
N PRO A 51 5.96 -5.83 -7.68
CA PRO A 51 5.22 -6.90 -8.34
C PRO A 51 5.52 -6.93 -9.85
N ASP A 52 5.32 -8.09 -10.49
CA ASP A 52 5.25 -8.17 -11.95
C ASP A 52 4.03 -7.39 -12.46
N LEU A 53 4.28 -6.18 -12.98
CA LEU A 53 3.23 -5.31 -13.49
C LEU A 53 2.60 -5.82 -14.80
N SER A 54 3.17 -6.85 -15.44
CA SER A 54 2.61 -7.44 -16.66
C SER A 54 1.20 -8.00 -16.41
N PHE A 55 0.90 -8.46 -15.19
CA PHE A 55 -0.42 -8.96 -14.82
C PHE A 55 -1.53 -7.91 -14.92
N PHE A 56 -1.22 -6.62 -14.76
CA PHE A 56 -2.20 -5.55 -14.91
C PHE A 56 -2.70 -5.41 -16.36
N LYS A 57 -2.01 -5.98 -17.35
CA LYS A 57 -2.46 -6.00 -18.77
C LYS A 57 -3.71 -6.86 -18.97
N HIS A 58 -4.04 -7.73 -18.02
CA HIS A 58 -5.18 -8.64 -18.12
C HIS A 58 -6.47 -8.11 -17.47
N ILE A 59 -6.42 -6.91 -16.87
CA ILE A 59 -7.55 -6.28 -16.19
C ILE A 59 -7.66 -4.81 -16.58
N VAL A 60 -8.82 -4.18 -16.31
CA VAL A 60 -8.97 -2.72 -16.33
C VAL A 60 -8.92 -2.22 -14.89
N PRO A 61 -7.77 -1.73 -14.39
CA PRO A 61 -7.60 -1.43 -12.98
C PRO A 61 -8.52 -0.28 -12.54
N CYS A 62 -9.37 -0.54 -11.55
CA CYS A 62 -10.33 0.45 -11.02
C CYS A 62 -11.25 1.07 -12.08
N GLY A 63 -11.47 0.40 -13.23
CA GLY A 63 -12.31 0.92 -14.32
C GLY A 63 -11.68 2.07 -15.13
N ILE A 64 -10.39 2.37 -14.92
CA ILE A 64 -9.67 3.45 -15.59
C ILE A 64 -8.84 2.85 -16.73
N THR A 65 -9.12 3.24 -17.98
CA THR A 65 -8.52 2.63 -19.18
C THR A 65 -7.36 3.43 -19.77
N ASP A 66 -7.25 4.72 -19.43
CA ASP A 66 -6.29 5.66 -19.99
C ASP A 66 -5.09 5.95 -19.07
N LYS A 67 -4.98 5.23 -17.95
CA LYS A 67 -3.90 5.40 -16.96
C LYS A 67 -3.11 4.13 -16.74
N GLY A 68 -1.81 4.30 -16.48
CA GLY A 68 -0.90 3.20 -16.21
C GLY A 68 -0.87 2.79 -14.74
N VAL A 69 -0.09 1.75 -14.47
CA VAL A 69 0.33 1.33 -13.13
C VAL A 69 1.85 1.44 -13.02
N THR A 70 2.36 1.53 -11.80
CA THR A 70 3.79 1.52 -11.50
C THR A 70 4.06 0.82 -10.16
N SER A 71 5.34 0.68 -9.80
CA SER A 71 5.81 0.12 -8.54
C SER A 71 6.86 1.03 -7.89
N LEU A 72 7.15 0.83 -6.61
CA LEU A 72 8.24 1.53 -5.93
C LEU A 72 9.58 1.19 -6.58
N GLY A 73 9.78 -0.08 -6.96
CA GLY A 73 11.00 -0.56 -7.62
C GLY A 73 11.24 0.09 -8.99
N MET A 74 10.18 0.43 -9.73
CA MET A 74 10.30 1.14 -11.00
C MET A 74 10.56 2.65 -10.85
N GLU A 75 10.06 3.27 -9.78
CA GLU A 75 10.12 4.73 -9.62
C GLU A 75 11.29 5.20 -8.75
N ALA A 76 11.82 4.34 -7.87
CA ALA A 76 12.94 4.67 -7.01
C ALA A 76 14.24 4.76 -7.82
N GLU A 77 15.04 5.79 -7.56
CA GLU A 77 16.37 5.98 -8.15
C GLU A 77 17.47 5.22 -7.36
N MET A 78 17.07 4.25 -6.54
CA MET A 78 17.95 3.52 -5.64
C MET A 78 17.48 2.07 -5.50
N GLU A 79 18.41 1.21 -5.09
CA GLU A 79 18.09 -0.16 -4.72
C GLU A 79 17.15 -0.17 -3.51
N LEU A 80 16.07 -0.94 -3.61
CA LEU A 80 15.15 -1.13 -2.50
C LEU A 80 15.77 -2.09 -1.48
N PRO A 81 15.58 -1.86 -0.17
CA PRO A 81 15.91 -2.86 0.83
C PRO A 81 14.95 -4.04 0.72
N GLU A 82 15.25 -5.10 1.48
CA GLU A 82 14.37 -6.27 1.62
C GLU A 82 12.94 -5.87 2.02
N ASP A 83 11.97 -6.66 1.58
CA ASP A 83 10.54 -6.42 1.77
C ASP A 83 10.17 -6.23 3.25
N GLU A 84 10.83 -6.96 4.17
CA GLU A 84 10.61 -6.81 5.61
C GLU A 84 10.88 -5.38 6.09
N VAL A 85 11.95 -4.75 5.63
CA VAL A 85 12.29 -3.37 6.00
C VAL A 85 11.22 -2.41 5.47
N ILE A 86 10.73 -2.64 4.26
CA ILE A 86 9.68 -1.82 3.65
C ILE A 86 8.36 -1.97 4.41
N HIS A 87 8.02 -3.19 4.84
CA HIS A 87 6.85 -3.46 5.66
C HIS A 87 6.93 -2.75 7.02
N GLU A 88 8.07 -2.79 7.70
CA GLU A 88 8.30 -2.05 8.94
C GLU A 88 8.15 -0.54 8.75
N GLN A 89 8.72 0.01 7.68
CA GLN A 89 8.58 1.43 7.33
C GLN A 89 7.12 1.81 7.05
N LEU A 90 6.35 0.93 6.39
CA LEU A 90 4.93 1.16 6.14
C LEU A 90 4.12 1.20 7.44
N VAL A 91 4.38 0.26 8.35
CA VAL A 91 3.74 0.23 9.68
C VAL A 91 4.13 1.47 10.47
N SER A 92 5.41 1.86 10.48
CA SER A 92 5.88 3.09 11.13
C SER A 92 5.21 4.34 10.58
N CYS A 93 5.08 4.47 9.25
CA CYS A 93 4.34 5.57 8.65
C CYS A 93 2.88 5.59 9.10
N PHE A 94 2.23 4.42 9.19
CA PHE A 94 0.84 4.29 9.59
C PHE A 94 0.66 4.68 11.06
N THR A 95 1.47 4.14 11.97
CA THR A 95 1.35 4.38 13.41
C THR A 95 1.59 5.85 13.75
N GLN A 96 2.57 6.49 13.12
CA GLN A 96 2.79 7.93 13.24
C GLN A 96 1.63 8.78 12.70
N LEU A 97 1.00 8.36 11.60
CA LEU A 97 -0.13 9.09 11.01
C LEU A 97 -1.39 9.03 11.88
N PHE A 98 -1.63 7.89 12.52
CA PHE A 98 -2.82 7.65 13.33
C PHE A 98 -2.59 7.89 14.83
N GLY A 99 -1.37 8.23 15.26
CA GLY A 99 -1.04 8.52 16.65
C GLY A 99 -1.00 7.28 17.55
N TYR A 100 -0.62 6.13 17.01
CA TYR A 100 -0.41 4.92 17.81
C TYR A 100 0.98 4.93 18.45
N GLU A 101 1.04 4.82 19.78
CA GLU A 101 2.30 4.87 20.56
C GLU A 101 2.93 3.48 20.78
N HIS A 102 2.11 2.42 20.72
CA HIS A 102 2.55 1.05 20.99
C HIS A 102 2.19 0.14 19.81
N VAL A 103 3.20 -0.54 19.28
CA VAL A 103 3.07 -1.54 18.21
C VAL A 103 3.50 -2.88 18.76
N VAL A 104 2.63 -3.89 18.60
CA VAL A 104 2.93 -5.27 18.98
C VAL A 104 2.83 -6.12 17.73
N TRP A 105 3.92 -6.80 17.40
CA TRP A 105 3.95 -7.78 16.34
C TRP A 105 3.44 -9.11 16.90
N LYS A 106 2.37 -9.66 16.32
CA LYS A 106 1.86 -10.98 16.64
C LYS A 106 2.18 -11.92 15.47
N ASP A 107 2.87 -13.02 15.76
CA ASP A 107 3.10 -14.07 14.76
C ASP A 107 1.79 -14.78 14.38
N ARG A 108 1.73 -15.34 13.18
CA ARG A 108 0.51 -16.01 12.67
C ARG A 108 0.01 -17.16 13.56
N GLU A 109 0.88 -17.82 14.31
CA GLU A 109 0.51 -18.89 15.25
C GLU A 109 -0.34 -18.39 16.44
N PHE A 110 -0.28 -17.09 16.74
CA PHE A 110 -1.07 -16.48 17.82
C PHE A 110 -2.57 -16.44 17.51
N PHE A 111 -2.94 -16.29 16.23
CA PHE A 111 -4.34 -16.18 15.81
C PHE A 111 -5.09 -17.53 15.82
N SER A 112 -4.38 -18.67 15.69
CA SER A 112 -5.01 -19.99 15.78
C SER A 112 -5.39 -20.37 17.21
N LEU A 113 -4.74 -19.80 18.23
CA LEU A 113 -5.01 -20.09 19.64
C LEU A 113 -6.11 -19.20 20.25
N GLU A 114 -6.25 -17.94 19.79
CA GLU A 114 -7.31 -17.02 20.26
C GLU A 114 -8.69 -17.31 19.64
N LEU A 115 -8.78 -18.00 18.50
CA LEU A 115 -10.04 -18.37 17.84
C LEU A 115 -10.56 -19.79 18.20
N SER A 116 -9.89 -20.48 19.13
CA SER A 116 -10.26 -21.81 19.63
C SER A 116 -11.03 -21.80 20.97
N TYR A 117 -11.55 -20.65 21.40
CA TYR A 117 -12.44 -20.52 22.57
C TYR A 117 -13.83 -19.99 22.19
#